data_AF-A0A356EAZ9-F1
#
_entry.id   AF-A0A356EAZ9-F1
#
_cell.length_a   1.000
_cell.length_b   1.000
_cell.length_c   1.000
_cell.angle_alpha   90.00
_cell.angle_beta   90.00
_cell.angle_gamma   90.00
#
_symmetry.space_group_name_H-M   'P 1'
#
loop_
_entity.id
_entity.type
_entity.pdbx_description
1 polymer ?
#
loop_
_entity_poly.entity_id
_entity_poly.type
_entity_poly.pdbx_seq_one_letter_code
_entity_poly.pdbx_strand_id
1 'polypeptide(L)' 'EILGLFGLVGAGRSELLKIIFGADPMTAGSIELDGKAVNIMKPKDAIQQGIVLCPEDRKKEG' A
#
# COMPACT_ATOMS: atom_id res chain seq x y z
N GLU A 1 -14.90 8.32 0.48
CA GLU A 1 -14.91 8.48 1.96
C GLU A 1 -13.49 8.73 2.44
N ILE A 2 -13.29 9.18 3.69
CA ILE A 2 -11.96 9.35 4.28
C ILE A 2 -11.87 8.43 5.49
N LEU A 3 -10.91 7.50 5.48
CA LEU A 3 -10.67 6.55 6.57
C LEU A 3 -9.35 6.86 7.26
N GLY A 4 -9.32 6.78 8.58
CA GLY A 4 -8.10 6.84 9.38
C GLY A 4 -7.63 5.44 9.80
N LEU A 5 -6.34 5.15 9.62
CA LEU A 5 -5.69 3.95 10.14
C LEU A 5 -4.73 4.34 11.27
N PHE A 6 -5.00 3.89 12.49
CA PHE A 6 -4.23 4.23 13.69
C PHE A 6 -3.72 2.99 14.42
N GLY A 7 -2.70 3.18 15.26
CA GLY A 7 -2.01 2.11 15.98
C GLY A 7 -0.71 2.63 16.60
N LEU A 8 -0.17 1.88 17.55
CA LEU A 8 1.09 2.20 18.20
C LEU A 8 2.28 2.18 17.20
N VAL A 9 3.42 2.69 17.64
CA VAL A 9 4.68 2.50 16.90
C VAL A 9 4.96 1.00 16.82
N GLY A 10 5.31 0.52 15.62
CA GLY A 10 5.51 -0.91 15.34
C GLY A 10 4.23 -1.71 15.06
N ALA A 11 3.06 -1.08 15.00
CA ALA A 11 1.80 -1.76 14.67
C ALA A 11 1.64 -2.14 13.18
N GLY A 12 2.63 -1.85 12.32
CA GLY A 12 2.63 -2.26 10.91
C GLY A 12 1.85 -1.33 9.95
N ARG A 13 1.54 -0.09 10.36
CA ARG A 13 0.73 0.84 9.54
C ARG A 13 1.43 1.23 8.23
N SER A 14 2.68 1.68 8.34
CA SER A 14 3.46 2.11 7.18
C SER A 14 3.79 0.91 6.28
N GLU A 15 4.12 -0.23 6.88
CA GLU A 15 4.37 -1.49 6.20
C GLU A 15 3.14 -1.97 5.43
N LEU A 16 1.94 -1.92 6.03
CA LEU A 16 0.69 -2.27 5.35
C LEU A 16 0.45 -1.41 4.10
N LEU A 17 0.63 -0.09 4.22
CA LEU A 17 0.45 0.83 3.09
C LEU A 17 1.50 0.59 1.99
N LYS A 18 2.74 0.28 2.37
CA LYS A 18 3.80 -0.08 1.41
C LYS A 18 3.50 -1.41 0.70
N ILE A 19 2.96 -2.41 1.40
CA ILE A 19 2.52 -3.68 0.81
C ILE A 19 1.36 -3.45 -0.18
N ILE A 20 0.34 -2.68 0.21
CA ILE A 20 -0.80 -2.36 -0.67
C ILE A 20 -0.32 -1.62 -1.94
N PHE A 21 0.66 -0.73 -1.80
CA PHE A 21 1.25 -0.01 -2.93
C PHE A 21 2.23 -0.87 -3.76
N GLY A 22 2.64 -2.04 -3.25
CA GLY A 22 3.63 -2.91 -3.89
C GLY A 22 5.08 -2.43 -3.72
N ALA A 23 5.36 -1.52 -2.78
CA ALA A 23 6.73 -1.13 -2.44
C ALA A 23 7.44 -2.23 -1.63
N ASP A 24 6.69 -2.98 -0.81
CA ASP A 24 7.15 -4.15 -0.07
C ASP A 24 6.41 -5.41 -0.53
N PRO A 25 7.05 -6.61 -0.51
CA PRO A 25 6.43 -7.84 -0.98
C PRO A 25 5.32 -8.34 -0.04
N MET A 26 4.19 -8.74 -0.60
CA MET A 26 3.12 -9.44 0.13
C MET A 26 3.46 -10.93 0.28
N THR A 27 3.43 -11.45 1.50
CA THR A 27 3.70 -12.88 1.78
C THR A 27 2.45 -13.75 1.64
N ALA A 28 1.29 -13.23 2.02
CA ALA A 28 0.00 -13.89 1.96
C ALA A 28 -1.15 -12.86 1.97
N GLY A 29 -2.36 -13.31 1.59
CA GLY A 29 -3.56 -12.47 1.52
C GLY A 29 -3.96 -12.10 0.10
N SER A 30 -4.96 -11.23 0.00
CA SER A 30 -5.53 -10.76 -1.27
C SER A 30 -5.98 -9.32 -1.14
N ILE A 31 -5.90 -8.57 -2.23
CA ILE A 31 -6.39 -7.19 -2.32
C ILE A 31 -7.51 -7.17 -3.36
N GLU A 32 -8.62 -6.54 -3.02
CA GLU A 32 -9.72 -6.26 -3.94
C GLU A 32 -9.92 -4.76 -4.06
N LEU A 33 -10.10 -4.29 -5.29
CA LEU A 33 -10.46 -2.92 -5.61
C LEU A 33 -11.76 -2.93 -6.41
N ASP A 34 -12.78 -2.22 -5.92
CA ASP A 34 -14.12 -2.19 -6.52
C ASP A 34 -14.70 -3.59 -6.79
N GLY A 35 -14.49 -4.52 -5.84
CA GLY A 35 -14.96 -5.91 -5.92
C GLY A 35 -14.19 -6.79 -6.92
N LYS A 36 -13.06 -6.34 -7.44
CA LYS A 36 -12.18 -7.11 -8.32
C LYS A 36 -10.86 -7.39 -7.64
N ALA A 37 -10.44 -8.65 -7.65
CA ALA A 37 -9.11 -9.04 -7.20
C ALA A 37 -8.04 -8.31 -8.04
N VAL A 38 -7.08 -7.69 -7.36
CA VAL A 38 -5.92 -7.04 -7.97
C VAL A 38 -4.64 -7.71 -7.50
N ASN A 39 -3.67 -7.83 -8.40
CA ASN A 39 -2.35 -8.34 -8.09
C ASN A 39 -1.32 -7.22 -8.22
N ILE A 40 -0.90 -6.66 -7.10
CA ILE A 40 0.03 -5.53 -7.04
C ILE A 40 1.39 -6.07 -6.57
N MET A 41 2.36 -6.15 -7.49
CA MET A 41 3.68 -6.72 -7.20
C MET A 41 4.78 -5.65 -7.13
N LYS A 42 4.52 -4.45 -7.67
CA LYS A 42 5.43 -3.30 -7.68
C LYS A 42 4.65 -1.99 -7.75
N PRO A 43 5.26 -0.82 -7.41
CA PRO A 43 4.57 0.48 -7.39
C PRO A 43 3.85 0.85 -8.70
N LYS A 44 4.42 0.45 -9.84
CA LYS A 44 3.82 0.71 -11.15
C LYS A 44 2.45 0.05 -11.32
N ASP A 45 2.23 -1.12 -10.71
CA ASP A 45 0.97 -1.85 -10.81
C ASP A 45 -0.12 -1.12 -10.02
N ALA A 46 0.19 -0.63 -8.81
CA ALA A 46 -0.70 0.17 -7.98
C ALA A 46 -1.12 1.47 -8.69
N ILE A 47 -0.16 2.18 -9.30
CA ILE A 47 -0.44 3.42 -10.05
C ILE A 47 -1.40 3.16 -11.23
N GLN A 48 -1.26 2.03 -11.93
CA GLN A 48 -2.18 1.65 -13.01
C GLN A 48 -3.60 1.38 -12.52
N GLN A 49 -3.77 0.99 -11.26
CA GLN A 49 -5.07 0.83 -10.59
C GLN A 49 -5.58 2.15 -9.97
N GLY A 50 -4.86 3.27 -10.10
CA GLY A 50 -5.23 4.56 -9.50
C GLY A 50 -4.86 4.70 -8.03
N ILE A 51 -4.02 3.81 -7.49
CA ILE A 51 -3.55 3.85 -6.10
C ILE A 51 -2.22 4.63 -6.05
N VAL A 52 -2.11 5.59 -5.14
CA VAL A 52 -0.91 6.41 -4.95
C VAL A 52 -0.52 6.42 -3.48
N LEU A 53 0.77 6.25 -3.20
CA LEU A 53 1.35 6.36 -1.87
C LEU A 53 2.12 7.67 -1.75
N CYS A 54 1.84 8.43 -0.69
CA CYS A 54 2.69 9.55 -0.27
C CYS A 54 3.66 9.03 0.79
N PRO A 55 4.97 8.92 0.51
CA PRO A 55 5.94 8.37 1.45
C PRO A 55 6.15 9.29 2.65
N GLU A 56 6.55 8.70 3.77
CA GLU A 56 6.86 9.44 5.00
C GLU A 56 8.17 10.23 4.87
N ASP A 57 9.16 9.66 4.17
CA ASP A 57 10.43 10.32 3.82
C ASP A 57 10.61 10.36 2.31
N ARG A 58 10.06 11.41 1.68
CA ARG A 58 10.17 11.62 0.23
C ARG A 58 11.61 11.62 -0.29
N LYS A 59 12.61 12.03 0.50
CA LYS A 59 14.00 12.07 0.01
C LYS A 59 14.62 10.69 -0.11
N LYS A 60 14.18 9.74 0.72
CA LYS A 60 14.72 8.38 0.73
C LYS A 60 13.88 7.42 -0.08
N GLU A 61 12.56 7.63 -0.13
CA GLU A 61 11.61 6.67 -0.68
C GLU A 61 10.99 7.10 -2.02
N GLY A 62 11.33 8.28 -2.55
CA GLY A 62 10.73 8.86 -3.76
C GLY A 62 11.71 9.54 -4.71
#